data_AF-A0A534HPS5-F1
#
_entry.id   AF-A0A534HPS5-F1
#
_cell.length_a   1.000
_cell.length_b   1.000
_cell.length_c   1.000
_cell.angle_alpha   90.00
_cell.angle_beta   90.00
_cell.angle_gamma   90.00
#
_symmetry.space_group_name_H-M   'P 1'
#
loop_
_entity.id
_entity.type
_entity.pdbx_description
1 polymer ?
#
loop_
_entity_poly.entity_id
_entity_poly.type
_entity_poly.pdbx_seq_one_letter_code
_entity_poly.pdbx_strand_id
1 'polypeptide(L)'
;YLLFEGTLPEGDYGAGEVIVWDYGEFEVVGPTGHDAAVALDEGVLQFALHGTKLRGEWAIIRTRMGGGKRENWLLQKMQDEFAQADYDPETEPASALSGKVPRRAR
;
A
#
# COMPACT_ATOMS: atom_id res chain seq x y z
N TYR A 1 -14.47 0.95 -6.14
CA TYR A 1 -13.75 0.67 -4.89
C TYR A 1 -12.63 1.66 -4.61
N LEU A 2 -11.77 2.03 -5.57
CA LEU A 2 -10.62 2.93 -5.31
C LEU A 2 -10.96 4.20 -4.49
N LEU A 3 -12.04 4.90 -4.85
CA LEU A 3 -12.46 6.14 -4.18
C LEU A 3 -13.58 5.95 -3.14
N PHE A 4 -13.81 4.71 -2.69
CA PHE A 4 -14.90 4.41 -1.77
C PHE A 4 -14.54 4.79 -0.32
N GLU A 5 -15.45 5.49 0.34
CA GLU A 5 -15.43 5.70 1.80
C GLU A 5 -16.80 5.35 2.37
N GLY A 6 -16.84 4.67 3.51
CA GLY A 6 -18.09 4.22 4.11
C GLY A 6 -17.91 3.24 5.25
N THR A 7 -19.00 2.58 5.64
CA THR A 7 -18.99 1.53 6.65
C THR A 7 -19.49 0.24 6.02
N LEU A 8 -18.67 -0.80 6.09
CA LEU A 8 -19.06 -2.14 5.67
C LEU A 8 -19.81 -2.83 6.82
N PRO A 9 -20.93 -3.53 6.53
CA PRO A 9 -21.73 -4.19 7.56
C PRO A 9 -20.93 -5.18 8.40
N GLU A 10 -21.33 -5.33 9.67
CA GLU A 10 -20.76 -6.37 10.53
C GLU A 10 -21.08 -7.76 9.97
N GLY A 11 -20.10 -8.67 9.99
CA GLY A 11 -20.23 -10.03 9.47
C GLY A 11 -19.73 -10.21 8.04
N ASP A 12 -19.50 -9.14 7.28
CA ASP A 12 -18.86 -9.19 5.98
C ASP A 12 -17.31 -9.17 6.11
N TYR A 13 -16.62 -9.76 5.14
CA TYR A 13 -15.17 -9.64 5.05
C TYR A 13 -14.78 -8.18 4.83
N GLY A 14 -14.03 -7.60 5.77
CA GLY A 14 -13.67 -6.19 5.77
C GLY A 14 -14.65 -5.28 6.53
N ALA A 15 -15.53 -5.85 7.37
CA ALA A 15 -16.42 -5.09 8.26
C ALA A 15 -15.67 -3.96 9.00
N GLY A 16 -16.32 -2.79 9.09
CA GLY A 16 -15.76 -1.61 9.73
C GLY A 16 -15.77 -0.37 8.83
N GLU A 17 -15.16 0.69 9.34
CA GLU A 17 -15.05 1.96 8.63
C GLU A 17 -13.88 1.92 7.63
N VAL A 18 -14.19 2.24 6.38
CA VAL A 18 -13.23 2.27 5.26
C VAL A 18 -13.06 3.73 4.83
N ILE A 19 -11.80 4.13 4.69
CA ILE A 19 -11.40 5.44 4.15
C ILE A 19 -10.38 5.27 3.04
N VAL A 20 -10.22 6.29 2.20
CA VAL A 20 -9.11 6.40 1.28
C VAL A 20 -7.94 7.06 2.00
N TRP A 21 -7.09 6.25 2.63
CA TRP A 21 -5.97 6.76 3.42
C TRP A 21 -4.90 7.45 2.57
N ASP A 22 -4.64 6.93 1.37
CA ASP A 22 -3.79 7.55 0.36
C ASP A 22 -4.33 7.22 -1.03
N TYR A 23 -4.01 8.05 -2.01
CA TYR A 23 -4.34 7.83 -3.42
C TYR A 23 -3.35 8.58 -4.31
N GLY A 24 -3.17 8.06 -5.53
CA GLY A 24 -2.27 8.63 -6.52
C GLY A 24 -2.05 7.67 -7.67
N GLU A 25 -1.06 7.97 -8.48
CA GLU A 25 -0.60 7.12 -9.58
C GLU A 25 0.64 6.33 -9.14
N PHE A 26 0.95 5.28 -9.88
CA PHE A 26 2.20 4.56 -9.73
C PHE A 26 2.80 4.26 -11.10
N GLU A 27 4.12 4.17 -11.13
CA GLU A 27 4.89 3.80 -12.32
C GLU A 27 5.76 2.59 -11.98
N VAL A 28 5.73 1.55 -12.82
CA VAL A 28 6.66 0.43 -12.66
C VAL A 28 8.06 0.91 -13.01
N VAL A 29 9.02 0.65 -12.12
CA VAL A 29 10.42 0.99 -12.34
C VAL A 29 11.30 -0.26 -12.20
N GLY A 30 12.56 -0.16 -12.60
CA GLY A 30 13.54 -1.23 -12.37
C GLY A 30 13.74 -2.17 -13.56
N PRO A 31 14.46 -3.29 -13.35
CA PRO A 31 15.09 -4.08 -14.41
C PRO A 31 14.12 -4.93 -15.24
N THR A 32 12.92 -5.19 -14.72
CA THR A 32 11.87 -5.99 -15.37
C THR A 32 11.10 -5.21 -16.45
N GLY A 33 11.45 -3.94 -16.69
CA GLY A 33 10.73 -3.04 -17.59
C GLY A 33 9.42 -2.53 -16.99
N HIS A 34 8.55 -1.95 -17.82
CA HIS A 34 7.30 -1.31 -17.40
C HIS A 34 6.11 -2.29 -17.23
N ASP A 35 6.35 -3.61 -17.21
CA ASP A 35 5.28 -4.62 -17.10
C ASP A 35 5.12 -5.12 -15.66
N ALA A 36 4.07 -4.63 -14.99
CA ALA A 36 3.77 -5.02 -13.61
C ALA A 36 3.41 -6.51 -13.46
N ALA A 37 2.79 -7.12 -14.48
CA ALA A 37 2.32 -8.49 -14.39
C ALA A 37 3.49 -9.47 -14.39
N VAL A 38 4.47 -9.24 -15.26
CA VAL A 38 5.72 -10.03 -15.30
C VAL A 38 6.48 -9.91 -13.98
N ALA A 39 6.66 -8.68 -13.48
CA ALA A 39 7.37 -8.43 -12.23
C ALA A 39 6.71 -9.11 -11.02
N LEU A 40 5.37 -9.13 -10.97
CA LEU A 40 4.62 -9.86 -9.95
C LEU A 40 4.78 -11.37 -10.06
N ASP A 41 4.80 -11.93 -11.28
CA ASP A 41 5.03 -13.37 -11.49
C ASP A 41 6.44 -13.79 -11.02
N GLU A 42 7.45 -12.99 -11.36
CA GLU A 42 8.83 -13.16 -10.90
C GLU A 42 8.98 -12.97 -9.37
N GLY A 43 7.98 -12.34 -8.74
CA GLY A 43 7.90 -12.16 -7.30
C GLY A 43 8.62 -10.92 -6.78
N VAL A 44 9.03 -9.99 -7.64
CA VAL A 44 9.60 -8.71 -7.24
C VAL A 44 9.06 -7.62 -8.17
N LEU A 45 8.24 -6.72 -7.62
CA LEU A 45 7.77 -5.53 -8.33
C LEU A 45 8.40 -4.29 -7.70
N GLN A 46 9.17 -3.53 -8.48
CA GLN A 46 9.63 -2.18 -8.10
C GLN A 46 8.77 -1.13 -8.80
N PHE A 47 8.40 -0.08 -8.07
CA PHE A 47 7.51 0.96 -8.57
C PHE A 47 7.71 2.28 -7.81
N ALA A 48 7.49 3.39 -8.50
CA ALA A 48 7.39 4.71 -7.89
C ALA A 48 5.93 5.04 -7.57
N LEU A 49 5.67 5.53 -6.36
CA LEU A 49 4.37 6.05 -5.94
C LEU A 49 4.35 7.58 -6.07
N HIS A 50 3.24 8.07 -6.63
CA HIS A 50 2.90 9.50 -6.71
C HIS A 50 1.64 9.75 -5.87
N GLY A 51 1.68 9.31 -4.61
CA GLY A 51 0.59 9.46 -3.65
C GLY A 51 0.58 10.81 -2.93
N THR A 52 -0.48 11.04 -2.17
CA THR A 52 -0.59 12.18 -1.27
C THR A 52 0.38 12.01 -0.10
N LYS A 53 0.46 10.80 0.47
CA LYS A 53 1.31 10.46 1.62
C LYS A 53 2.53 9.65 1.22
N LEU A 54 2.32 8.52 0.56
CA LEU A 54 3.40 7.65 0.12
C LEU A 54 3.95 8.15 -1.23
N ARG A 55 5.25 8.39 -1.26
CA ARG A 55 5.97 8.89 -2.45
C ARG A 55 7.27 8.15 -2.66
N GLY A 56 7.81 8.28 -3.87
CA GLY A 56 9.10 7.72 -4.24
C GLY A 56 9.03 6.22 -4.54
N GLU A 57 10.18 5.58 -4.57
CA GLU A 57 10.37 4.18 -4.95
C GLU A 57 10.06 3.21 -3.81
N TRP A 58 9.39 2.12 -4.18
CA TRP A 58 8.99 1.00 -3.33
C TRP A 58 9.24 -0.32 -4.05
N ALA A 59 9.34 -1.39 -3.28
CA ALA A 59 9.37 -2.75 -3.78
C ALA A 59 8.35 -3.63 -3.04
N ILE A 60 7.65 -4.48 -3.78
CA ILE A 60 6.86 -5.59 -3.25
C ILE A 60 7.57 -6.90 -3.59
N ILE A 61 8.00 -7.63 -2.56
CA ILE A 61 8.86 -8.82 -2.67
C ILE A 61 8.14 -10.04 -2.12
N ARG A 62 7.98 -11.06 -2.95
CA ARG A 62 7.40 -12.36 -2.59
C ARG A 62 8.41 -13.14 -1.74
N THR A 63 8.00 -13.52 -0.55
CA THR A 63 8.84 -14.27 0.38
C THR A 63 8.35 -15.72 0.47
N ARG A 64 9.29 -16.64 0.74
CA ARG A 64 8.98 -18.05 1.07
C ARG A 64 8.87 -18.28 2.59
N MET A 65 8.83 -17.21 3.38
CA MET A 65 8.76 -17.27 4.84
C MET A 65 7.33 -17.58 5.28
N GLY A 66 7.17 -18.32 6.38
CA GLY A 66 5.87 -18.74 6.90
C GLY A 66 5.32 -19.94 6.11
N GLY A 67 5.46 -21.15 6.66
CA GLY A 67 5.06 -22.42 6.05
C GLY A 67 3.55 -22.66 5.89
N GLY A 68 2.79 -21.62 5.51
CA GLY A 68 1.37 -21.68 5.24
C GLY A 68 1.04 -21.88 3.76
N LYS A 69 -0.25 -22.05 3.44
CA LYS A 69 -0.77 -22.20 2.06
C LYS A 69 -0.89 -20.88 1.28
N ARG A 70 -0.55 -19.74 1.89
CA ARG A 70 -0.72 -18.40 1.30
C ARG A 70 0.64 -17.79 0.98
N GLU A 71 0.69 -17.02 -0.09
CA GLU A 71 1.85 -16.26 -0.50
C GLU A 71 2.04 -15.07 0.45
N ASN A 72 3.26 -14.90 0.95
CA ASN A 72 3.60 -13.78 1.83
C ASN A 72 4.43 -12.76 1.05
N TRP A 73 4.04 -11.49 1.15
CA TRP A 73 4.68 -10.40 0.44
C TRP A 73 5.20 -9.37 1.44
N LEU A 74 6.39 -8.83 1.17
CA LEU A 74 7.00 -7.75 1.91
C LEU A 74 6.91 -6.47 1.07
N LEU A 75 6.31 -5.42 1.63
CA LEU A 75 6.40 -4.07 1.08
C LEU A 75 7.61 -3.37 1.71
N GLN A 76 8.49 -2.81 0.88
CA GLN A 76 9.73 -2.17 1.29
C GLN A 76 9.84 -0.78 0.66
N LYS A 77 10.15 0.23 1.49
CA LYS A 77 10.54 1.56 1.00
C LYS A 77 11.99 1.51 0.49
N MET A 78 12.23 2.00 -0.72
CA MET A 78 13.58 2.13 -1.28
C MET A 78 14.25 3.39 -0.76
N GLN A 79 15.59 3.40 -0.76
CA GLN A 79 16.37 4.58 -0.36
C GLN A 79 16.38 5.60 -1.50
N ASP A 80 15.63 6.68 -1.33
CA ASP A 80 15.52 7.81 -2.26
C ASP A 80 15.31 9.12 -1.50
N GLU A 81 14.97 10.20 -2.21
CA GLU A 81 14.75 11.52 -1.62
C GLU A 81 13.51 11.61 -0.70
N PHE A 82 12.58 10.65 -0.79
CA PHE A 82 11.36 10.59 0.03
C PHE A 82 11.51 9.65 1.23
N ALA A 83 12.60 8.89 1.31
CA ALA A 83 12.85 7.95 2.40
C ALA A 83 13.13 8.69 3.72
N GLN A 84 12.34 8.34 4.75
CA GLN A 84 12.49 8.85 6.11
C GLN A 84 12.62 7.65 7.05
N ALA A 85 13.73 7.58 7.80
CA ALA A 85 14.03 6.43 8.65
C ALA A 85 12.98 6.19 9.75
N ASP A 86 12.37 7.27 10.23
CA ASP A 86 11.49 7.28 11.40
C ASP A 86 10.03 7.53 10.98
N TYR A 87 9.69 7.27 9.71
CA TYR A 87 8.35 7.49 9.20
C TYR A 87 7.34 6.56 9.86
N ASP A 88 6.38 7.15 10.54
CA ASP A 88 5.25 6.46 11.15
C ASP A 88 3.95 6.83 10.41
N PRO A 89 3.38 5.91 9.59
CA PRO A 89 2.14 6.17 8.86
C PRO A 89 0.93 6.40 9.79
N GLU A 90 0.99 5.99 11.06
CA GLU A 90 -0.09 6.23 12.02
C GLU A 90 -0.22 7.71 12.40
N THR A 91 0.81 8.53 12.14
CA THR A 91 0.79 9.98 12.40
C THR A 91 -0.07 10.76 11.40
N GLU A 92 -0.45 10.14 10.28
CA GLU A 92 -1.29 10.72 9.23
C GLU A 92 -2.62 9.96 9.09
N PRO A 93 -3.49 9.90 10.11
CA PRO A 93 -4.63 8.96 10.12
C PRO A 93 -5.82 9.40 9.25
N ALA A 94 -5.83 10.65 8.78
CA ALA A 94 -6.96 11.22 8.05
C ALA A 94 -7.05 10.72 6.60
N SER A 95 -8.26 10.63 6.06
CA SER A 95 -8.48 10.40 4.63
C SER A 95 -7.82 11.45 3.76
N ALA A 96 -7.21 11.02 2.66
CA ALA A 96 -6.66 11.90 1.63
C ALA A 96 -7.77 12.56 0.76
N LEU A 97 -8.98 11.99 0.73
CA LEU A 97 -10.12 12.55 -0.02
C LEU A 97 -10.97 13.51 0.81
N SER A 98 -11.33 13.11 2.04
CA SER A 98 -12.32 13.82 2.85
C SER A 98 -11.76 14.42 4.14
N GLY A 99 -10.51 14.11 4.51
CA GLY A 99 -9.94 14.50 5.80
C GLY A 99 -10.52 13.75 7.00
N LYS A 100 -11.44 12.80 6.77
CA LYS A 100 -12.07 12.00 7.81
C LYS A 100 -11.04 11.09 8.50
N VAL A 101 -10.99 11.14 9.83
CA VAL A 101 -10.24 10.18 10.65
C VAL A 101 -11.18 9.02 11.03
N PRO A 102 -10.84 7.76 10.72
CA PRO A 102 -11.70 6.64 11.05
C PRO A 102 -11.73 6.44 12.57
N ARG A 103 -12.88 6.01 13.09
CA ARG A 103 -13.04 5.68 14.50
C ARG A 103 -12.21 4.44 14.81
N ARG A 104 -11.30 4.53 15.79
CA ARG A 104 -10.58 3.35 16.29
C ARG A 104 -11.60 2.29 16.72
N ALA A 105 -11.40 1.06 16.27
CA ALA A 105 -12.06 -0.09 16.84
C ALA A 105 -11.73 -0.12 18.35
N ARG A 106 -12.77 -0.16 19.19
CA ARG A 106 -12.62 -0.30 20.64
C ARG A 106 -12.23 -1.72 21.00
#